data_AF-A0A3D5AB87-F1
#
_entry.id   AF-A0A3D5AB87-F1
#
_cell.length_a   1.000
_cell.length_b   1.000
_cell.length_c   1.000
_cell.angle_alpha   90.00
_cell.angle_beta   90.00
_cell.angle_gamma   90.00
#
_symmetry.space_group_name_H-M   'P 1'
#
loop_
_entity.id
_entity.type
_entity.pdbx_description
1 polymer ?
#
loop_
_entity_poly.entity_id
_entity_poly.type
_entity_poly.pdbx_seq_one_letter_code
_entity_poly.pdbx_strand_id
1 'polypeptide(L)'
;MKMDIQNLEDIKVLELLPDEFVLDEIYRFEEMSDPGRGLILFAISSPMYHIKESVIHSFGADFGYCSSKWVQYLYQSKTII
;
A
#
# COMPACT_ATOMS: atom_id res chain seq x y z
N MET A 1 -26.60 20.09 -11.95
CA MET A 1 -26.93 18.70 -11.57
C MET A 1 -26.16 18.40 -10.30
N LYS A 2 -26.80 18.43 -9.14
CA LYS A 2 -26.20 18.00 -7.86
C LYS A 2 -26.37 16.48 -7.77
N MET A 3 -25.29 15.75 -7.54
CA MET A 3 -25.40 14.34 -7.18
C MET A 3 -25.72 14.27 -5.69
N ASP A 4 -26.96 13.98 -5.37
CA ASP A 4 -27.40 13.70 -4.00
C ASP A 4 -27.10 12.23 -3.71
N ILE A 5 -26.03 11.98 -2.93
CA ILE A 5 -25.66 10.65 -2.46
C ILE A 5 -26.58 10.34 -1.26
N GLN A 6 -27.75 9.76 -1.52
CA GLN A 6 -28.78 9.48 -0.50
C GLN A 6 -28.85 8.01 -0.06
N ASN A 7 -27.97 7.13 -0.54
CA ASN A 7 -27.92 5.74 -0.07
C ASN A 7 -26.47 5.22 -0.04
N LEU A 8 -26.01 4.80 1.14
CA LEU A 8 -24.73 4.09 1.29
C LEU A 8 -24.75 2.68 0.64
N GLU A 9 -25.94 2.16 0.33
CA GLU A 9 -26.15 0.81 -0.21
C GLU A 9 -25.71 0.65 -1.67
N ASP A 10 -25.49 1.75 -2.41
CA ASP A 10 -24.99 1.72 -3.79
C ASP A 10 -23.44 1.75 -3.87
N ILE A 11 -22.74 1.89 -2.74
CA ILE A 11 -21.28 1.79 -2.69
C ILE A 11 -20.92 0.31 -2.56
N LYS A 12 -20.69 -0.34 -3.70
CA LYS A 12 -20.10 -1.68 -3.70
C LYS A 12 -18.64 -1.58 -3.24
N VAL A 13 -18.41 -1.81 -1.95
CA VAL A 13 -17.07 -1.92 -1.39
C VAL A 13 -16.47 -3.25 -1.87
N LEU A 14 -15.42 -3.16 -2.69
CA LEU A 14 -14.63 -4.31 -3.09
C LEU A 14 -13.51 -4.48 -2.07
N GLU A 15 -13.65 -5.46 -1.18
CA GLU A 15 -12.56 -5.89 -0.30
C GLU A 15 -11.66 -6.85 -1.08
N LEU A 16 -10.38 -6.50 -1.18
CA LEU A 16 -9.36 -7.32 -1.85
C LEU A 16 -8.34 -7.81 -0.83
N LEU A 17 -7.87 -9.04 -1.01
CA LEU A 17 -6.88 -9.68 -0.18
C LEU A 17 -5.45 -9.35 -0.66
N PRO A 18 -4.44 -9.38 0.24
CA PRO A 18 -3.04 -9.11 -0.12
C PRO A 18 -2.48 -9.99 -1.24
N ASP A 19 -2.89 -11.24 -1.30
CA ASP A 19 -2.46 -12.23 -2.30
C ASP A 19 -3.08 -12.03 -3.68
N GLU A 20 -4.12 -11.18 -3.79
CA GLU A 20 -4.72 -10.77 -5.06
C GLU A 20 -3.93 -9.64 -5.75
N PHE A 21 -2.86 -9.16 -5.11
CA PHE A 21 -1.95 -8.16 -5.66
C PHE A 21 -0.56 -8.72 -5.92
N VAL A 22 0.03 -8.23 -7.00
CA VAL A 22 1.43 -8.38 -7.34
C VAL A 22 2.18 -7.08 -7.05
N LEU A 23 3.44 -7.22 -6.64
CA LEU A 23 4.33 -6.08 -6.47
C LEU A 23 4.94 -5.73 -7.83
N ASP A 24 4.67 -4.51 -8.29
CA ASP A 24 5.22 -4.01 -9.55
C ASP A 24 6.58 -3.38 -9.30
N GLU A 25 6.65 -2.41 -8.38
CA GLU A 25 7.83 -1.58 -8.15
C GLU A 25 7.96 -1.16 -6.68
N ILE A 26 9.19 -0.83 -6.26
CA ILE A 26 9.49 -0.31 -4.93
C ILE A 26 10.32 0.97 -5.07
N TYR A 27 9.87 2.04 -4.42
CA TYR A 27 10.61 3.30 -4.31
C TYR A 27 10.92 3.59 -2.85
N ARG A 28 12.18 3.90 -2.54
CA ARG A 28 12.62 4.30 -1.20
C ARG A 28 13.05 5.74 -1.23
N PHE A 29 12.51 6.53 -0.31
CA PHE A 29 12.86 7.92 -0.11
C PHE A 29 13.40 8.07 1.31
N GLU A 30 14.60 8.61 1.42
CA GLU A 30 15.23 8.96 2.70
C GLU A 30 15.09 10.46 2.91
N GLU A 31 14.88 10.88 4.16
CA GLU A 31 15.01 12.29 4.51
C GLU A 31 16.49 12.71 4.43
N MET A 32 16.78 13.86 3.84
CA MET A 32 18.16 14.34 3.74
C MET A 32 18.82 14.58 5.11
N SER A 33 18.02 14.87 6.13
CA SER A 33 18.49 15.24 7.46
C SER A 33 18.79 14.03 8.37
N ASP A 34 18.14 12.89 8.13
CA ASP A 34 18.31 11.67 8.92
C ASP A 34 18.07 10.45 8.02
N PRO A 35 19.13 9.72 7.60
CA PRO A 35 18.98 8.53 6.75
C PRO A 35 18.25 7.38 7.45
N GLY A 36 18.08 7.45 8.77
CA GLY A 36 17.23 6.54 9.54
C GLY A 36 15.73 6.84 9.41
N ARG A 37 15.35 7.92 8.72
CA ARG A 37 13.97 8.33 8.48
C ARG A 37 13.66 8.34 6.99
N GLY A 38 12.45 7.91 6.66
CA GLY A 38 12.02 7.90 5.27
C GLY A 38 10.71 7.17 5.05
N LEU A 39 10.42 6.92 3.78
CA LEU A 39 9.25 6.17 3.35
C LEU A 39 9.61 5.19 2.24
N ILE A 40 8.91 4.07 2.22
CA ILE A 40 8.90 3.12 1.10
C ILE A 40 7.51 3.15 0.48
N LEU A 41 7.47 3.38 -0.83
CA LEU A 41 6.28 3.27 -1.65
C LEU A 41 6.34 1.93 -2.41
N PHE A 42 5.31 1.10 -2.21
CA PHE A 42 5.10 -0.12 -2.98
C PHE A 42 4.04 0.16 -4.03
N ALA A 43 4.41 0.10 -5.30
CA ALA A 43 3.44 0.08 -6.40
C ALA A 43 2.96 -1.35 -6.58
N ILE A 44 1.65 -1.56 -6.49
CA ILE A 44 1.04 -2.88 -6.59
C ILE A 44 -0.06 -2.86 -7.63
N SER A 45 -0.27 -4.00 -8.29
CA SER A 45 -1.38 -4.17 -9.21
C SER A 45 -2.10 -5.48 -8.94
N SER A 46 -3.40 -5.52 -9.25
CA SER A 46 -4.16 -6.76 -9.28
C SER A 46 -4.45 -7.14 -10.73
N PRO A 47 -3.79 -8.17 -11.28
CA PRO A 47 -4.05 -8.61 -12.65
C PRO A 47 -5.48 -9.12 -12.83
N MET A 48 -6.07 -9.69 -11.78
CA MET A 48 -7.42 -10.25 -11.78
C MET A 48 -8.49 -9.16 -11.89
N TYR A 49 -8.31 -8.04 -11.19
CA TYR A 49 -9.27 -6.94 -11.16
C TYR A 49 -8.88 -5.75 -12.04
N HIS A 50 -7.70 -5.78 -12.67
CA HIS A 50 -7.12 -4.70 -13.47
C HIS A 50 -7.02 -3.36 -12.72
N ILE A 51 -6.72 -3.43 -11.42
CA ILE A 51 -6.56 -2.28 -10.53
C ILE A 51 -5.08 -2.04 -10.25
N LYS A 52 -4.68 -0.77 -10.12
CA LYS A 52 -3.34 -0.34 -9.67
C LYS A 52 -3.49 0.52 -8.44
N GLU A 53 -2.69 0.22 -7.43
CA GLU A 53 -2.70 0.91 -6.14
C GLU A 53 -1.29 1.17 -5.63
N SER A 54 -1.19 1.94 -4.55
CA SER A 54 0.09 2.19 -3.89
C SER A 54 -0.03 2.06 -2.37
N VAL A 55 0.96 1.39 -1.76
CA VAL A 55 1.05 1.24 -0.31
C VAL A 55 2.25 2.04 0.19
N ILE A 56 2.02 2.92 1.15
CA ILE A 56 3.08 3.74 1.76
C ILE A 56 3.43 3.18 3.14
N HIS A 57 4.72 2.95 3.36
CA HIS A 57 5.27 2.58 4.66
C HIS A 57 6.32 3.62 5.10
N SER A 58 5.98 4.46 6.07
CA SER A 58 6.93 5.36 6.72
C SER A 58 7.67 4.66 7.84
N PHE A 59 8.96 4.96 8.00
CA PHE A 59 9.82 4.40 9.04
C PHE A 59 10.69 5.50 9.69
N GLY A 60 11.04 5.31 10.96
CA GLY A 60 11.83 6.26 11.74
C GLY A 60 11.50 6.21 13.23
N ALA A 61 12.32 6.88 14.05
CA ALA A 61 12.29 6.78 15.52
C ALA A 61 10.99 7.24 16.21
N ASP A 62 10.11 7.97 15.51
CA ASP A 62 8.83 8.48 16.03
C ASP A 62 7.60 7.77 15.45
N PHE A 63 7.81 6.82 14.53
CA PHE A 63 6.73 6.02 13.98
C PHE A 63 6.61 4.75 14.82
N GLY A 64 5.59 4.69 15.68
CA GLY A 64 5.20 3.45 16.35
C GLY A 64 5.13 2.34 15.29
N TYR A 65 5.92 1.28 15.47
CA TYR A 65 6.06 0.19 14.51
C TYR A 65 4.71 -0.50 14.33
N CYS A 66 3.95 -0.06 13.34
CA CYS A 66 2.74 -0.70 12.86
C CYS A 66 2.99 -1.10 11.40
N SER A 67 3.83 -2.11 11.18
CA SER A 67 3.85 -2.75 9.86
C SER A 67 2.49 -3.43 9.67
N SER A 68 1.69 -2.93 8.73
CA SER A 68 0.46 -3.63 8.35
C SER A 68 0.83 -5.02 7.81
N LYS A 69 -0.09 -6.00 7.93
CA LYS A 69 0.10 -7.33 7.32
C LYS A 69 0.43 -7.23 5.81
N TRP A 70 -0.10 -6.21 5.15
CA TRP A 70 0.22 -5.84 3.77
C TRP A 70 1.69 -5.51 3.57
N VAL A 71 2.26 -4.62 4.39
CA VAL A 71 3.69 -4.27 4.30
C VAL A 71 4.56 -5.50 4.54
N GLN A 72 4.23 -6.34 5.53
CA GLN A 72 4.96 -7.58 5.78
C GLN A 72 4.90 -8.53 4.57
N TYR A 73 3.71 -8.74 4.00
CA TYR A 73 3.51 -9.57 2.82
C TYR A 73 4.32 -9.07 1.61
N LEU A 74 4.30 -7.75 1.35
CA LEU A 74 5.04 -7.13 0.25
C LEU A 74 6.55 -7.16 0.43
N TYR A 75 7.06 -7.12 1.67
CA TYR A 75 8.48 -7.36 1.93
C TYR A 75 8.87 -8.84 1.74
N GLN A 76 8.01 -9.77 2.17
CA GLN A 76 8.28 -11.22 2.08
C GLN A 76 8.20 -11.75 0.65
N SER A 77 7.32 -11.22 -0.20
CA SER A 77 7.21 -11.61 -1.61
C SER A 77 8.49 -11.41 -2.42
N LYS A 78 9.43 -10.58 -1.91
CA LYS A 78 10.77 -10.38 -2.49
C LYS A 78 11.85 -11.35 -1.99
N THR A 79 11.62 -12.06 -0.88
CA THR A 79 12.61 -12.99 -0.30
C THR A 79 12.36 -14.42 -0.81
N ILE A 80 12.52 -14.60 -2.12
CA ILE A 80 12.84 -15.89 -2.73
C ILE A 80 14.00 -15.62 -3.69
N ILE A 81 15.22 -15.65 -3.14
CA ILE A 81 16.49 -15.83 -3.86
C ILE A 81 17.47 -16.50 -2.93
#